data_AF-X1IP32-F1
#
_entry.id   AF-X1IP32-F1
#
_cell.length_a   1.000
_cell.length_b   1.000
_cell.length_c   1.000
_cell.angle_alpha   90.00
_cell.angle_beta   90.00
_cell.angle_gamma   90.00
#
_symmetry.space_group_name_H-M   'P 1'
#
loop_
_entity.id
_entity.type
_entity.pdbx_description
1 polymer ?
#
loop_
_entity_poly.entity_id
_entity_poly.type
_entity_poly.pdbx_seq_one_letter_code
_entity_poly.pdbx_strand_id
1 'polypeptide(L)'
;MLDKDNYPDAKSLKAIERWNILKQGIQGLLDLVQQNTWPDEPLSITGKRVLYFQYHTLGWSGNEDTIAALRHNILFFPFFWQKSVRGGHYYFKINPITQEHKRKEKIK
;
A
#
# COMPACT_ATOMS: atom_id res chain seq x y z
N MET A 1 8.59 9.75 -1.83
CA MET A 1 9.72 10.57 -2.25
C MET A 1 10.70 10.59 -1.10
N LEU A 2 11.99 10.53 -1.42
CA LEU A 2 13.02 10.55 -0.39
C LEU A 2 13.49 11.98 -0.13
N ASP A 3 13.87 12.26 1.11
CA ASP A 3 14.47 13.50 1.54
C ASP A 3 15.98 13.55 1.23
N LYS A 4 16.66 14.60 1.71
CA LYS A 4 18.10 14.80 1.51
C LYS A 4 18.97 13.70 2.12
N ASP A 5 18.45 12.95 3.09
CA ASP A 5 19.14 11.89 3.80
C ASP A 5 18.75 10.50 3.24
N ASN A 6 18.03 10.47 2.11
CA ASN A 6 17.45 9.30 1.46
C ASN A 6 16.38 8.56 2.30
N TYR A 7 15.72 9.25 3.23
CA TYR A 7 14.61 8.72 4.01
C TYR A 7 13.26 9.18 3.45
N PRO A 8 12.16 8.44 3.70
CA PRO A 8 10.84 8.89 3.29
C PRO A 8 10.51 10.25 3.88
N ASP A 9 10.16 11.21 3.01
CA ASP A 9 9.84 12.54 3.50
C ASP A 9 8.50 12.54 4.26
N ALA A 10 8.39 13.41 5.27
CA ALA A 10 7.22 13.46 6.14
C ALA A 10 5.90 13.76 5.39
N LYS A 11 5.96 14.48 4.26
CA LYS A 11 4.77 14.77 3.44
C LYS A 11 4.31 13.50 2.72
N SER A 12 5.22 12.71 2.18
CA SER A 12 4.93 11.39 1.59
C SER A 12 4.32 10.43 2.61
N LEU A 13 4.93 10.29 3.79
CA LEU A 13 4.41 9.41 4.86
C LEU A 13 2.98 9.80 5.26
N LYS A 14 2.73 11.11 5.45
CA LYS A 14 1.39 11.62 5.76
C LYS A 14 0.39 11.40 4.63
N ALA A 15 0.84 11.43 3.38
CA ALA A 15 0.01 11.11 2.22
C ALA A 15 -0.35 9.63 2.17
N ILE A 16 0.58 8.72 2.49
CA ILE A 16 0.34 7.27 2.62
C ILE A 16 -0.70 7.01 3.71
N GLU A 17 -0.52 7.59 4.90
CA GLU A 17 -1.44 7.44 6.03
C GLU A 17 -2.87 7.88 5.68
N ARG A 18 -3.01 9.01 4.98
CA ARG A 18 -4.32 9.61 4.67
C ARG A 18 -4.90 9.18 3.34
N TRP A 19 -4.23 8.27 2.62
CA TRP A 19 -4.62 7.91 1.27
C TRP A 19 -6.02 7.28 1.24
N ASN A 20 -6.88 7.86 0.42
CA ASN A 20 -8.25 7.36 0.26
C ASN A 20 -8.34 6.47 -0.99
N ILE A 21 -8.19 5.16 -0.79
CA ILE A 21 -8.22 4.17 -1.88
C ILE A 21 -9.55 4.13 -2.66
N LEU A 22 -10.66 4.56 -2.05
CA LEU A 22 -11.97 4.59 -2.72
C LEU A 22 -12.10 5.76 -3.70
N LYS A 23 -11.39 6.87 -3.45
CA LYS A 23 -11.39 8.06 -4.30
C LYS A 23 -10.20 8.12 -5.25
N GLN A 24 -9.02 7.73 -4.78
CA GLN A 24 -7.74 7.91 -5.48
C GLN A 24 -7.23 6.60 -6.10
N GLY A 25 -7.90 5.48 -5.82
CA GLY A 25 -7.49 4.17 -6.29
C GLY A 25 -6.34 3.57 -5.48
N ILE A 26 -6.15 2.26 -5.62
CA ILE A 26 -5.12 1.52 -4.89
C ILE A 26 -3.74 1.62 -5.55
N GLN A 27 -3.69 1.69 -6.89
CA GLN A 27 -2.42 1.73 -7.61
C GLN A 27 -1.57 2.93 -7.19
N GLY A 28 -2.17 4.12 -7.11
CA GLY A 28 -1.45 5.32 -6.67
C GLY A 28 -0.91 5.24 -5.25
N LEU A 29 -1.55 4.49 -4.35
CA LEU A 29 -1.00 4.23 -3.01
C LEU A 29 0.23 3.33 -3.10
N LEU A 30 0.17 2.25 -3.89
CA LEU A 30 1.28 1.32 -4.05
C LEU A 30 2.48 2.00 -4.71
N ASP A 31 2.23 2.84 -5.73
CA ASP A 31 3.27 3.64 -6.39
C ASP A 31 3.92 4.61 -5.38
N LEU A 32 3.12 5.26 -4.54
CA LEU A 32 3.64 6.15 -3.49
C LEU A 32 4.46 5.38 -2.44
N VAL A 33 4.01 4.20 -2.02
CA VAL A 33 4.78 3.34 -1.11
C VAL A 33 6.12 2.95 -1.74
N GLN A 34 6.13 2.55 -3.02
CA GLN A 34 7.36 2.18 -3.72
C GLN A 34 8.36 3.34 -3.77
N GLN A 35 7.90 4.56 -4.08
CA GLN A 35 8.73 5.77 -4.09
C GLN A 35 9.29 6.19 -2.71
N ASN A 36 8.90 5.49 -1.64
CA ASN A 36 9.36 5.70 -0.26
C ASN A 36 10.02 4.45 0.32
N THR A 37 10.41 3.49 -0.51
CA THR A 37 11.01 2.22 -0.08
C THR A 37 12.46 2.15 -0.55
N TRP A 38 13.36 1.62 0.30
CA TRP A 38 14.75 1.37 -0.04
C TRP A 38 15.20 -0.04 0.37
N PRO A 39 16.02 -0.75 -0.43
CA PRO A 39 16.33 -0.42 -1.82
C PRO A 39 15.05 -0.41 -2.68
N ASP A 40 15.13 0.16 -3.88
CA ASP A 40 14.04 0.12 -4.88
C ASP A 40 13.92 -1.32 -5.41
N GLU A 41 13.59 -2.24 -4.51
CA GLU A 41 13.16 -3.59 -4.82
C GLU A 41 11.74 -3.48 -5.36
N PRO A 42 11.46 -4.07 -6.53
CA PRO A 42 10.12 -4.04 -7.09
C PRO A 42 9.18 -4.69 -6.08
N LEU A 43 8.18 -3.94 -5.63
CA LEU A 43 7.08 -4.49 -4.85
C LEU A 43 6.56 -5.72 -5.59
N SER A 44 6.57 -6.88 -4.92
CA SER A 44 6.14 -8.12 -5.57
C SER A 44 4.61 -8.10 -5.67
N ILE A 45 4.11 -7.73 -6.85
CA ILE A 45 2.69 -7.77 -7.22
C ILE A 45 2.45 -8.97 -8.13
N THR A 46 1.65 -9.93 -7.67
CA THR A 46 1.33 -11.14 -8.45
C THR A 46 -0.17 -11.40 -8.52
N GLY A 47 -0.62 -12.04 -9.60
CA GLY A 47 -2.01 -12.46 -9.83
C GLY A 47 -2.80 -11.56 -10.80
N LYS A 48 -3.72 -12.16 -11.58
CA LYS A 48 -4.55 -11.45 -12.59
C LYS A 48 -5.86 -10.87 -12.04
N ARG A 49 -6.35 -11.40 -10.92
CA ARG A 49 -7.62 -10.98 -10.30
C ARG A 49 -7.40 -10.48 -8.88
N VAL A 50 -6.68 -11.25 -8.08
CA VAL A 50 -6.23 -10.87 -6.74
C VAL A 50 -4.79 -10.39 -6.84
N LEU A 51 -4.49 -9.22 -6.29
CA LEU A 51 -3.13 -8.70 -6.21
C LEU A 51 -2.56 -9.09 -4.85
N TYR A 52 -1.47 -9.85 -4.86
CA TYR A 52 -0.67 -10.06 -3.65
C TYR A 52 0.40 -9.00 -3.59
N PHE A 53 0.49 -8.28 -2.47
CA PHE A 53 1.49 -7.25 -2.24
C PHE A 53 2.36 -7.65 -1.04
N GLN A 54 3.67 -7.65 -1.24
CA GLN A 54 4.65 -7.99 -0.21
C GLN A 54 5.54 -6.77 0.06
N TYR A 55 5.76 -6.50 1.35
CA TYR A 55 6.59 -5.39 1.80
C TYR A 55 7.63 -5.88 2.80
N HIS A 56 8.88 -5.47 2.60
CA HIS A 56 10.01 -5.93 3.40
C HIS A 56 10.78 -4.74 3.94
N THR A 57 10.93 -4.68 5.27
CA THR A 57 11.68 -3.59 5.92
C THR A 57 13.18 -3.72 5.73
N LEU A 58 13.68 -4.96 5.63
CA LEU A 58 15.11 -5.27 5.48
C LEU A 58 16.02 -4.62 6.55
N GLY A 59 15.45 -4.28 7.71
CA GLY A 59 16.18 -3.62 8.79
C GLY A 59 16.52 -2.15 8.53
N TRP A 60 15.94 -1.53 7.50
CA TRP A 60 16.10 -0.10 7.23
C TRP A 60 14.95 0.69 7.82
N SER A 61 15.25 1.69 8.66
CA SER A 61 14.26 2.46 9.42
C SER A 61 13.29 3.24 8.53
N GLY A 62 13.71 3.71 7.35
CA GLY A 62 12.79 4.37 6.42
C GLY A 62 11.68 3.45 5.91
N ASN A 63 11.96 2.15 5.73
CA ASN A 63 10.90 1.20 5.39
C ASN A 63 9.97 0.94 6.58
N GLU A 64 10.51 0.98 7.80
CA GLU A 64 9.71 0.89 9.02
C GLU A 64 8.75 2.08 9.13
N ASP A 65 9.20 3.29 8.79
CA ASP A 65 8.36 4.49 8.74
C ASP A 65 7.26 4.38 7.67
N THR A 66 7.61 3.90 6.47
CA THR A 66 6.65 3.70 5.38
C THR A 66 5.58 2.67 5.74
N ILE A 67 5.95 1.53 6.33
CA ILE A 67 4.95 0.55 6.78
C ILE A 67 4.16 1.04 7.98
N ALA A 68 4.74 1.85 8.86
CA ALA A 68 4.01 2.49 9.96
C ALA A 68 2.94 3.45 9.42
N ALA A 69 3.28 4.30 8.45
CA ALA A 69 2.30 5.14 7.76
C ALA A 69 1.20 4.31 7.09
N LEU A 70 1.57 3.21 6.42
CA LEU A 70 0.60 2.31 5.80
C LEU A 70 -0.30 1.62 6.84
N ARG A 71 0.22 1.27 8.02
CA ARG A 71 -0.55 0.73 9.16
C ARG A 71 -1.58 1.71 9.71
N HIS A 72 -1.28 3.00 9.68
CA HIS A 72 -2.21 4.05 10.10
C HIS A 72 -3.25 4.39 9.02
N ASN A 73 -3.11 3.89 7.79
CA ASN A 73 -4.11 4.05 6.77
C ASN A 73 -5.40 3.26 7.11
N ILE A 74 -6.48 4.01 7.37
CA ILE A 74 -7.76 3.48 7.86
C ILE A 74 -8.49 2.58 6.86
N LEU A 75 -8.17 2.66 5.56
CA LEU A 75 -8.82 1.87 4.51
C LEU A 75 -7.92 0.74 3.99
N PHE A 76 -6.62 0.95 3.89
CA PHE A 76 -5.74 -0.04 3.30
C PHE A 76 -5.41 -1.17 4.28
N PHE A 77 -4.87 -0.84 5.45
CA PHE A 77 -4.32 -1.84 6.35
C PHE A 77 -5.40 -2.78 6.91
N PRO A 78 -6.54 -2.29 7.44
CA PRO A 78 -7.56 -3.17 8.02
C PRO A 78 -8.19 -4.13 6.99
N PHE A 79 -8.25 -3.75 5.71
CA PHE A 79 -8.95 -4.50 4.68
C PHE A 79 -8.06 -5.47 3.90
N PHE A 80 -6.77 -5.15 3.73
CA PHE A 80 -5.88 -5.93 2.86
C PHE A 80 -4.74 -6.63 3.61
N TRP A 81 -4.45 -6.25 4.86
CA TRP A 81 -3.42 -6.94 5.64
C TRP A 81 -3.81 -8.39 5.89
N GLN A 82 -2.90 -9.31 5.53
CA GLN A 82 -3.11 -10.74 5.73
C GLN A 82 -2.27 -11.29 6.89
N LYS A 83 -0.99 -10.92 6.95
CA LYS A 83 -0.08 -11.31 8.03
C LYS A 83 1.18 -10.46 8.04
N SER A 84 1.84 -10.44 9.18
CA SER A 84 3.23 -10.00 9.32
C SER A 84 4.08 -11.12 9.92
N VAL A 85 5.36 -11.16 9.55
CA VAL A 85 6.34 -12.12 10.07
C VAL A 85 7.50 -11.33 10.68
N ARG A 86 8.11 -11.90 11.73
CA ARG A 86 9.32 -11.35 12.36
C ARG A 86 10.39 -11.07 11.28
N GLY A 87 11.14 -9.98 11.45
CA GLY A 87 12.06 -9.47 10.43
C GLY A 87 11.42 -8.42 9.51
N GLY A 88 10.19 -8.01 9.79
CA GLY A 88 9.51 -6.93 9.09
C GLY A 88 9.10 -7.32 7.66
N HIS A 89 8.51 -8.51 7.53
CA HIS A 89 7.86 -8.95 6.29
C HIS A 89 6.35 -8.79 6.46
N TYR A 90 5.72 -8.08 5.53
CA TYR A 90 4.29 -7.81 5.54
C TYR A 90 3.66 -8.32 4.25
N TYR A 91 2.54 -9.00 4.40
CA TYR A 91 1.82 -9.64 3.30
C TYR A 91 0.41 -9.11 3.25
N PHE A 92 0.02 -8.67 2.06
CA PHE A 92 -1.29 -8.10 1.79
C PHE A 92 -1.95 -8.87 0.65
N LYS A 93 -3.25 -9.06 0.77
CA LYS A 93 -4.10 -9.67 -0.25
C LYS A 93 -5.18 -8.68 -0.65
N ILE A 94 -5.00 -8.09 -1.81
CA ILE A 94 -5.93 -7.13 -2.39
C ILE A 94 -6.85 -7.92 -3.31
N ASN A 95 -8.06 -8.17 -2.84
CA ASN A 95 -9.12 -8.62 -3.72
C ASN A 95 -9.58 -7.41 -4.54
N PRO A 96 -9.87 -7.59 -5.83
CA PRO A 96 -10.47 -6.52 -6.61
C PRO A 96 -11.78 -6.21 -5.90
N ILE A 97 -11.93 -4.99 -5.40
CA ILE A 97 -13.25 -4.49 -4.99
C ILE A 97 -14.00 -4.48 -6.31
N THR A 98 -14.78 -5.53 -6.55
CA THR A 98 -15.55 -5.69 -7.77
C THR A 98 -16.29 -4.37 -7.96
N GLN A 99 -15.96 -3.64 -9.01
CA GLN A 99 -16.77 -2.54 -9.51
C GLN A 99 -18.03 -3.16 -10.11
N GLU A 100 -18.84 -3.82 -9.29
CA GLU A 100 -20.14 -4.38 -9.64
C GLU A 100 -21.25 -3.46 -9.12
N HIS A 101 -21.00 -2.14 -9.13
CA HIS A 101 -22.03 -1.13 -8.88
C HIS A 101 -22.53 -0.47 -10.17
N LYS A 102 -22.80 -1.29 -11.20
CA LYS A 102 -23.76 -0.94 -12.27
C LYS A 102 -24.75 -2.08 -12.57
N ARG A 103 -25.15 -2.85 -11.55
CA ARG A 103 -26.26 -3.81 -11.70
C ARG A 103 -27.53 -3.22 -11.06
N LYS A 104 -28.40 -2.71 -11.95
CA LYS A 104 -29.83 -2.34 -11.78
C LYS A 104 -30.18 -0.88 -11.45
N GLU A 105 -30.00 0.04 -12.40
CA GLU A 105 -30.89 1.21 -12.56
C GLU A 105 -31.12 1.61 -14.04
N LYS A 106 -31.24 0.62 -14.94
CA LYS A 106 -31.88 0.82 -16.26
C LYS A 106 -32.74 -0.39 -16.63
N ILE A 107 -33.71 -0.68 -15.77
CA ILE A 107 -34.97 -1.28 -16.20
C ILE A 107 -36.08 -0.37 -15.65
N LYS A 108 -36.38 0.68 -16.40
CA LYS A 108 -37.73 1.15 -16.69
C LYS A 108 -37.67 2.17 -17.81
#